data_AF-A0A9P4QQL6-F1
#
_entry.id   AF-A0A9P4QQL6-F1
#
_cell.length_a   1.000
_cell.length_b   1.000
_cell.length_c   1.000
_cell.angle_alpha   90.00
_cell.angle_beta   90.00
_cell.angle_gamma   90.00
#
_symmetry.space_group_name_H-M   'P 1'
#
loop_
_entity.id
_entity.type
_entity.pdbx_description
1 polymer ?
#
loop_
_entity_poly.entity_id
_entity_poly.type
_entity_poly.pdbx_seq_one_letter_code
_entity_poly.pdbx_strand_id
1 'polypeptide(L)'
;MASTAKTNVVEQAIVPDMRELDQNSRKALAEGPKVRIFRGKQPEAEPVTAYLSKRALMAFSRPVNEKFTKNPDCTELRLNPDLFSVKTIKHLCDYMNGLCRTKNAFTMNASSNLIDNIAIYRAGKMWGLDVYLSKLARSILGAVQDTEKLISYTALTMISNLDMKDPVFNCAAEVFADLRRKDLIPDREDFEEWLDSRTAFHLAMDRWHHWHVEKEENAEAYRARQQRAAEQAQREAHRAALDEYYSDWRNHPYWQRARGL
;
A
#
# COMPACT_ATOMS: atom_id res chain seq x y z
N MET A 1 45.59 -34.54 10.19
CA MET A 1 44.28 -34.32 10.86
C MET A 1 43.25 -34.07 9.77
N ALA A 2 42.31 -35.00 9.56
CA ALA A 2 41.25 -34.81 8.56
C ALA A 2 40.25 -33.77 9.06
N SER A 3 40.15 -32.64 8.36
CA SER A 3 39.09 -31.65 8.59
C SER A 3 37.78 -32.32 8.18
N THR A 4 36.93 -32.66 9.14
CA THR A 4 35.56 -33.10 8.85
C THR A 4 34.86 -31.95 8.15
N ALA A 5 34.55 -32.13 6.87
CA ALA A 5 33.79 -31.17 6.09
C ALA A 5 32.48 -30.89 6.83
N LYS A 6 32.33 -29.67 7.36
CA LYS A 6 31.08 -29.25 8.00
C LYS A 6 30.01 -29.18 6.92
N THR A 7 29.04 -30.08 6.99
CA THR A 7 27.89 -30.11 6.09
C THR A 7 27.11 -28.79 6.24
N ASN A 8 26.92 -28.06 5.14
CA ASN A 8 26.21 -26.76 5.12
C ASN A 8 24.68 -26.93 4.96
N VAL A 9 24.20 -28.17 4.94
CA VAL A 9 22.79 -28.52 4.83
C VAL A 9 22.06 -28.09 6.11
N VAL A 10 20.99 -27.33 5.90
CA VAL A 10 20.16 -26.78 6.97
C VAL A 10 18.71 -26.97 6.55
N GLU A 11 17.94 -27.66 7.37
CA GLU A 11 16.48 -27.70 7.26
C GLU A 11 15.90 -26.57 8.11
N GLN A 12 15.02 -25.76 7.52
CA GLN A 12 14.35 -24.67 8.20
C GLN A 12 12.98 -24.43 7.58
N ALA A 13 11.94 -24.50 8.39
CA ALA A 13 10.59 -24.11 7.99
C ALA A 13 10.45 -22.59 7.91
N ILE A 14 9.54 -22.11 7.06
CA ILE A 14 9.16 -20.69 7.00
C ILE A 14 8.44 -20.34 8.30
N VAL A 15 8.79 -19.20 8.89
CA VAL A 15 8.11 -18.66 10.08
C VAL A 15 7.16 -17.56 9.60
N PRO A 16 5.84 -17.67 9.82
CA PRO A 16 4.88 -16.66 9.36
C PRO A 16 5.20 -15.26 9.89
N ASP A 17 5.52 -15.15 11.19
CA ASP A 17 5.98 -13.92 11.82
C ASP A 17 7.02 -14.21 12.91
N MET A 18 8.26 -13.79 12.67
CA MET A 18 9.39 -13.95 13.59
C MET A 18 9.20 -13.22 14.92
N ARG A 19 8.29 -12.23 14.97
CA ARG A 19 8.00 -11.48 16.20
C ARG A 19 7.25 -12.31 17.24
N GLU A 20 6.55 -13.36 16.80
CA GLU A 20 5.79 -14.27 17.66
C GLU A 20 6.68 -15.30 18.37
N LEU A 21 7.89 -15.51 17.87
CA LEU A 21 8.86 -16.40 18.50
C LEU A 21 9.42 -15.80 19.79
N ASP A 22 9.71 -16.66 20.77
CA ASP A 22 10.48 -16.27 21.95
C ASP A 22 11.93 -15.93 21.59
N GLN A 23 12.65 -15.29 22.52
CA GLN A 23 14.02 -14.83 22.30
C GLN A 23 14.99 -15.97 21.98
N ASN A 24 14.84 -17.14 22.62
CA ASN A 24 15.77 -18.25 22.42
C ASN A 24 15.57 -18.87 21.04
N SER A 25 14.31 -19.06 20.62
CA SER A 25 13.96 -19.51 19.26
C SER A 25 14.50 -18.56 18.19
N ARG A 26 14.33 -17.25 18.36
CA ARG A 26 14.93 -16.23 17.47
C ARG A 26 16.46 -16.30 17.44
N LYS A 27 17.10 -16.46 18.61
CA LYS A 27 18.56 -16.54 18.72
C LYS A 27 19.10 -17.79 18.00
N ALA A 28 18.43 -18.93 18.13
CA ALA A 28 18.81 -20.17 17.45
C ALA A 28 18.82 -20.02 15.91
N LEU A 29 17.95 -19.16 15.35
CA LEU A 29 17.95 -18.85 13.92
C LEU A 29 19.15 -18.00 13.48
N ALA A 30 19.78 -17.24 14.39
CA ALA A 30 20.99 -16.48 14.10
C ALA A 30 22.26 -17.35 14.05
N GLU A 31 22.18 -18.60 14.49
CA GLU A 31 23.30 -19.56 14.52
C GLU A 31 23.43 -20.34 13.20
N GLY A 32 24.54 -21.05 13.03
CA GLY A 32 24.80 -21.86 11.83
C GLY A 32 25.55 -21.15 10.70
N PRO A 33 25.60 -21.76 9.50
CA PRO A 33 26.38 -21.25 8.38
C PRO A 33 25.87 -19.89 7.92
N LYS A 34 26.81 -19.04 7.51
CA LYS A 34 26.51 -17.70 6.97
C LYS A 34 26.40 -17.76 5.46
N VAL A 35 25.46 -16.99 4.92
CA VAL A 35 25.28 -16.80 3.48
C VAL A 35 25.98 -15.51 3.07
N ARG A 36 26.76 -15.58 1.99
CA ARG A 36 27.35 -14.41 1.34
C ARG A 36 26.33 -13.81 0.37
N ILE A 37 26.06 -12.52 0.50
CA ILE A 37 25.10 -11.84 -0.38
C ILE A 37 25.89 -11.02 -1.41
N PHE A 38 25.55 -11.20 -2.67
CA PHE A 38 26.16 -10.50 -3.79
C PHE A 38 25.10 -9.72 -4.56
N ARG A 39 25.49 -8.56 -5.09
CA ARG A 39 24.69 -7.75 -6.00
C ARG A 39 25.30 -7.86 -7.41
N GLY A 40 24.51 -8.27 -8.40
CA GLY A 40 25.01 -8.48 -9.77
C GLY A 40 25.27 -9.94 -10.14
N LYS A 41 25.66 -10.13 -11.42
CA LYS A 41 26.07 -11.42 -11.99
C LYS A 41 27.60 -11.52 -12.00
N GLN A 42 28.14 -12.75 -12.04
CA GLN A 42 29.58 -12.90 -12.24
C GLN A 42 29.99 -12.45 -13.65
N PRO A 43 31.21 -11.91 -13.81
CA PRO A 43 32.25 -11.71 -12.79
C PRO A 43 32.07 -10.41 -11.96
N GLU A 44 31.21 -9.49 -12.38
CA GLU A 44 31.03 -8.14 -11.80
C GLU A 44 30.23 -8.09 -10.49
N ALA A 45 30.08 -9.22 -9.81
CA ALA A 45 29.25 -9.32 -8.63
C ALA A 45 29.90 -8.58 -7.44
N GLU A 46 29.28 -7.50 -7.01
CA GLU A 46 29.71 -6.71 -5.85
C GLU A 46 29.34 -7.47 -4.56
N PRO A 47 30.31 -7.83 -3.70
CA PRO A 47 30.01 -8.43 -2.42
C PRO A 47 29.34 -7.40 -1.51
N VAL A 48 28.15 -7.71 -1.01
CA VAL A 48 27.53 -6.91 0.04
C VAL A 48 28.18 -7.34 1.35
N THR A 49 28.79 -6.40 2.07
CA THR A 49 29.46 -6.63 3.38
C THR A 49 28.44 -6.87 4.51
N ALA A 50 27.46 -7.74 4.26
CA ALA A 50 26.45 -8.17 5.20
C ALA A 50 26.40 -9.70 5.20
N TYR A 51 26.34 -10.28 6.39
CA TYR A 51 26.20 -11.71 6.60
C TYR A 51 24.92 -11.98 7.36
N LEU A 52 24.15 -12.97 6.91
CA LEU A 52 23.01 -13.50 7.65
C LEU A 52 23.19 -15.01 7.83
N SER A 53 22.67 -15.56 8.93
CA SER A 53 22.55 -17.01 9.03
C SER A 53 21.61 -17.52 7.93
N LYS A 54 21.99 -18.65 7.32
CA LYS A 54 21.13 -19.37 6.37
C LYS A 54 19.78 -19.71 6.99
N ARG A 55 19.75 -20.13 8.27
CA ARG A 55 18.52 -20.41 9.02
C ARG A 55 17.63 -19.18 9.09
N ALA A 56 18.17 -18.06 9.55
CA ALA A 56 17.41 -16.80 9.59
C ALA A 56 16.86 -16.44 8.20
N LEU A 57 17.69 -16.45 7.13
CA LEU A 57 17.23 -16.09 5.79
C LEU A 57 16.06 -16.97 5.32
N MET A 58 16.18 -18.28 5.52
CA MET A 58 15.15 -19.25 5.16
C MET A 58 13.89 -19.11 6.01
N ALA A 59 14.00 -18.67 7.26
CA ALA A 59 12.85 -18.44 8.13
C ALA A 59 12.09 -17.16 7.74
N PHE A 60 12.80 -16.09 7.38
CA PHE A 60 12.22 -14.80 7.01
C PHE A 60 11.60 -14.77 5.62
N SER A 61 12.23 -15.42 4.64
CA SER A 61 11.91 -15.22 3.23
C SER A 61 11.56 -16.53 2.54
N ARG A 62 10.29 -16.67 2.16
CA ARG A 62 9.80 -17.83 1.40
C ARG A 62 10.58 -18.05 0.08
N PRO A 63 10.82 -17.04 -0.78
CA PRO A 63 11.62 -17.24 -1.99
C PRO A 63 13.04 -17.76 -1.70
N VAL A 64 13.65 -17.29 -0.61
CA VAL A 64 15.00 -17.73 -0.21
C VAL A 64 14.98 -19.13 0.39
N ASN A 65 13.93 -19.47 1.15
CA ASN A 65 13.69 -20.82 1.65
C ASN A 65 13.62 -21.82 0.49
N GLU A 66 12.75 -21.57 -0.48
CA GLU A 66 12.57 -22.45 -1.65
C GLU A 66 13.89 -22.63 -2.43
N LYS A 67 14.68 -21.56 -2.58
CA LYS A 67 15.98 -21.61 -3.24
C LYS A 67 16.99 -22.51 -2.51
N PHE A 68 17.10 -22.36 -1.18
CA PHE A 68 18.06 -23.12 -0.39
C PHE A 68 17.61 -24.56 -0.11
N THR A 69 16.31 -24.82 -0.06
CA THR A 69 15.77 -26.18 0.01
C THR A 69 16.06 -26.94 -1.28
N LYS A 70 15.97 -26.28 -2.46
CA LYS A 70 16.36 -26.88 -3.75
C LYS A 70 17.87 -27.07 -3.90
N ASN A 71 18.68 -26.21 -3.28
CA ASN A 71 20.15 -26.26 -3.34
C ASN A 71 20.76 -26.14 -1.93
N PRO A 72 20.77 -27.24 -1.16
CA PRO A 72 21.14 -27.23 0.27
C PRO A 72 22.59 -26.82 0.54
N ASP A 73 23.51 -27.04 -0.39
CA ASP A 73 24.92 -26.67 -0.22
C ASP A 73 25.22 -25.23 -0.64
N CYS A 74 24.24 -24.52 -1.21
CA CYS A 74 24.42 -23.14 -1.63
C CYS A 74 24.67 -22.24 -0.41
N THR A 75 25.75 -21.45 -0.48
CA THR A 75 26.18 -20.48 0.54
C THR A 75 26.14 -19.04 0.02
N GLU A 76 25.57 -18.83 -1.17
CA GLU A 76 25.54 -17.53 -1.84
C GLU A 76 24.13 -17.13 -2.25
N LEU A 77 23.78 -15.88 -1.99
CA LEU A 77 22.55 -15.26 -2.47
C LEU A 77 22.93 -14.12 -3.42
N ARG A 78 22.57 -14.25 -4.69
CA ARG A 78 22.79 -13.22 -5.71
C ARG A 78 21.50 -12.47 -5.99
N LEU A 79 21.57 -11.15 -5.99
CA LEU A 79 20.45 -10.23 -6.14
C LEU A 79 20.61 -9.35 -7.38
N ASN A 80 19.49 -8.99 -8.00
CA ASN A 80 19.49 -8.12 -9.18
C ASN A 80 19.93 -6.69 -8.77
N PRO A 81 20.99 -6.13 -9.40
CA PRO A 81 21.50 -4.80 -9.07
C PRO A 81 20.52 -3.66 -9.36
N ASP A 82 19.56 -3.86 -10.27
CA ASP A 82 18.54 -2.87 -10.65
C ASP A 82 17.39 -2.80 -9.63
N LEU A 83 17.19 -3.87 -8.87
CA LEU A 83 16.11 -3.99 -7.91
C LEU A 83 16.59 -3.74 -6.47
N PHE A 84 17.88 -3.94 -6.20
CA PHE A 84 18.44 -3.85 -4.86
C PHE A 84 19.69 -2.97 -4.84
N SER A 85 19.62 -1.87 -4.08
CA SER A 85 20.82 -1.12 -3.70
C SER A 85 21.56 -1.83 -2.55
N VAL A 86 22.89 -1.65 -2.48
CA VAL A 86 23.71 -2.20 -1.38
C VAL A 86 23.21 -1.73 -0.02
N LYS A 87 22.83 -0.44 0.08
CA LYS A 87 22.28 0.16 1.30
C LYS A 87 20.97 -0.52 1.73
N THR A 88 20.07 -0.77 0.79
CA THR A 88 18.80 -1.46 1.06
C THR A 88 19.04 -2.90 1.54
N ILE A 89 19.92 -3.65 0.88
CA ILE A 89 20.26 -5.02 1.27
C ILE A 89 20.83 -5.04 2.70
N LYS A 90 21.77 -4.13 3.00
CA LYS A 90 22.36 -4.00 4.32
C LYS A 90 21.29 -3.69 5.38
N HIS A 91 20.38 -2.75 5.10
CA HIS A 91 19.28 -2.42 6.01
C HIS A 91 18.39 -3.63 6.33
N LEU A 92 18.01 -4.42 5.32
CA LEU A 92 17.22 -5.64 5.53
C LEU A 92 18.00 -6.69 6.35
N CYS A 93 19.29 -6.86 6.08
CA CYS A 93 20.14 -7.78 6.82
C CYS A 93 20.32 -7.36 8.28
N ASP A 94 20.55 -6.07 8.52
CA ASP A 94 20.69 -5.50 9.86
C ASP A 94 19.38 -5.64 10.65
N TYR A 95 18.23 -5.42 9.99
CA TYR A 95 16.91 -5.67 10.58
C TYR A 95 16.75 -7.13 11.01
N MET A 96 16.99 -8.09 10.12
CA MET A 96 16.82 -9.52 10.42
C MET A 96 17.80 -9.99 11.51
N ASN A 97 19.06 -9.56 11.45
CA ASN A 97 20.05 -9.84 12.48
C ASN A 97 19.66 -9.24 13.83
N GLY A 98 19.18 -8.00 13.83
CA GLY A 98 18.69 -7.31 15.01
C GLY A 98 17.52 -8.07 15.63
N LEU A 99 16.51 -8.41 14.85
CA LEU A 99 15.32 -9.12 15.33
C LEU A 99 15.69 -10.47 15.95
N CYS A 100 16.64 -11.20 15.37
CA CYS A 100 17.10 -12.47 15.93
C CYS A 100 17.91 -12.33 17.23
N ARG A 101 18.50 -11.17 17.51
CA ARG A 101 19.46 -10.98 18.62
C ARG A 101 18.93 -10.13 19.77
N THR A 102 17.93 -9.28 19.52
CA THR A 102 17.36 -8.42 20.55
C THR A 102 16.39 -9.19 21.44
N LYS A 103 16.32 -8.78 22.72
CA LYS A 103 15.38 -9.34 23.69
C LYS A 103 13.93 -9.19 23.23
N ASN A 104 13.57 -7.98 22.81
CA ASN A 104 12.22 -7.66 22.36
C ASN A 104 12.14 -7.72 20.83
N ALA A 105 11.02 -8.25 20.33
CA ALA A 105 10.67 -8.17 18.93
C ALA A 105 10.43 -6.70 18.53
N PHE A 106 10.76 -6.33 17.31
CA PHE A 106 10.49 -4.98 16.80
C PHE A 106 10.14 -5.01 15.30
N THR A 107 9.46 -3.95 14.86
CA THR A 107 9.11 -3.75 13.45
C THR A 107 10.14 -2.84 12.79
N MET A 108 10.39 -3.05 11.51
CA MET A 108 11.29 -2.23 10.71
C MET A 108 10.85 -0.76 10.80
N ASN A 109 11.78 0.11 11.18
CA ASN A 109 11.50 1.53 11.29
C ASN A 109 11.68 2.20 9.92
N ALA A 110 10.87 3.22 9.65
CA ALA A 110 11.09 4.09 8.51
C ALA A 110 12.36 4.93 8.73
N SER A 111 13.11 5.15 7.67
CA SER A 111 14.17 6.16 7.61
C SER A 111 13.57 7.56 7.42
N SER A 112 14.39 8.60 7.59
CA SER A 112 13.99 9.99 7.30
C SER A 112 13.89 10.31 5.81
N ASN A 113 14.44 9.45 4.94
CA ASN A 113 14.45 9.66 3.50
C ASN A 113 13.37 8.81 2.81
N LEU A 114 12.46 9.48 2.08
CA LEU A 114 11.36 8.80 1.40
C LEU A 114 11.83 7.79 0.34
N ILE A 115 12.85 8.14 -0.44
CA ILE A 115 13.41 7.26 -1.49
C ILE A 115 13.97 5.98 -0.87
N ASP A 116 14.70 6.10 0.23
CA ASP A 116 15.19 4.94 0.98
C ASP A 116 14.02 4.08 1.50
N ASN A 117 12.96 4.70 2.02
CA ASN A 117 11.78 3.98 2.52
C ASN A 117 11.10 3.20 1.41
N ILE A 118 10.90 3.80 0.24
CA ILE A 118 10.31 3.12 -0.93
C ILE A 118 11.23 1.99 -1.41
N ALA A 119 12.56 2.22 -1.47
CA ALA A 119 13.52 1.19 -1.86
C ALA A 119 13.47 -0.02 -0.92
N ILE A 120 13.48 0.22 0.40
CA ILE A 120 13.39 -0.84 1.43
C ILE A 120 12.04 -1.55 1.36
N TYR A 121 10.95 -0.80 1.18
CA TYR A 121 9.61 -1.37 1.03
C TYR A 121 9.54 -2.33 -0.16
N ARG A 122 9.97 -1.90 -1.36
CA ARG A 122 10.00 -2.72 -2.57
C ARG A 122 10.85 -3.98 -2.40
N ALA A 123 12.07 -3.82 -1.88
CA ALA A 123 12.96 -4.94 -1.63
C ALA A 123 12.38 -5.94 -0.60
N GLY A 124 11.73 -5.43 0.45
CA GLY A 124 11.06 -6.25 1.45
C GLY A 124 9.89 -7.05 0.86
N LYS A 125 9.07 -6.44 0.01
CA LYS A 125 7.98 -7.12 -0.71
C LYS A 125 8.52 -8.27 -1.56
N MET A 126 9.61 -8.04 -2.29
CA MET A 126 10.28 -9.08 -3.08
C MET A 126 10.83 -10.23 -2.25
N TRP A 127 11.21 -9.98 -0.99
CA TRP A 127 11.67 -11.01 -0.06
C TRP A 127 10.51 -11.68 0.69
N GLY A 128 9.26 -11.25 0.50
CA GLY A 128 8.09 -11.78 1.22
C GLY A 128 8.04 -11.32 2.68
N LEU A 129 8.51 -10.11 2.97
CA LEU A 129 8.59 -9.54 4.32
C LEU A 129 7.36 -8.70 4.70
N ASP A 130 6.22 -8.92 4.06
CA ASP A 130 5.01 -8.09 4.12
C ASP A 130 4.60 -7.70 5.56
N VAL A 131 4.64 -8.66 6.49
CA VAL A 131 4.24 -8.48 7.90
C VAL A 131 5.10 -7.47 8.67
N TYR A 132 6.31 -7.18 8.18
CA TYR A 132 7.29 -6.29 8.81
C TYR A 132 7.30 -4.88 8.19
N LEU A 133 6.58 -4.66 7.08
CA LEU A 133 6.67 -3.43 6.28
C LEU A 133 5.62 -2.36 6.63
N SER A 134 4.74 -2.61 7.60
CA SER A 134 3.59 -1.74 7.89
C SER A 134 3.98 -0.29 8.24
N LYS A 135 5.07 -0.08 9.00
CA LYS A 135 5.57 1.27 9.33
C LYS A 135 6.12 1.99 8.11
N LEU A 136 6.83 1.29 7.23
CA LEU A 136 7.33 1.85 5.97
C LEU A 136 6.16 2.24 5.06
N ALA A 137 5.19 1.34 4.88
CA ALA A 137 3.99 1.61 4.11
C ALA A 137 3.26 2.87 4.62
N ARG A 138 3.03 2.98 5.94
CA ARG A 138 2.40 4.16 6.55
C ARG A 138 3.19 5.45 6.27
N SER A 139 4.52 5.40 6.38
CA SER A 139 5.37 6.55 6.08
C SER A 139 5.26 6.98 4.62
N ILE A 140 5.22 6.03 3.68
CA ILE A 140 5.11 6.34 2.25
C ILE A 140 3.72 6.86 1.92
N LEU A 141 2.66 6.23 2.46
CA LEU A 141 1.27 6.68 2.29
C LEU A 141 1.09 8.11 2.79
N GLY A 142 1.62 8.45 3.96
CA GLY A 142 1.55 9.81 4.50
C GLY A 142 2.25 10.84 3.61
N ALA A 143 3.38 10.47 2.99
CA ALA A 143 4.08 11.35 2.05
C ALA A 143 3.34 11.50 0.71
N VAL A 144 2.70 10.44 0.22
CA VAL A 144 1.87 10.49 -1.00
C VAL A 144 0.61 11.35 -0.78
N GLN A 145 0.00 11.25 0.39
CA GLN A 145 -1.22 11.98 0.75
C GLN A 145 -0.98 13.46 1.09
N ASP A 146 0.26 13.86 1.35
CA ASP A 146 0.64 15.26 1.57
C ASP A 146 0.64 16.03 0.24
N THR A 147 -0.52 16.51 -0.17
CA THR A 147 -0.71 17.24 -1.43
C THR A 147 -0.09 18.64 -1.40
N GLU A 148 0.30 19.16 -0.23
CA GLU A 148 1.05 20.43 -0.14
C GLU A 148 2.50 20.25 -0.61
N LYS A 149 3.02 19.01 -0.54
CA LYS A 149 4.38 18.65 -0.93
C LYS A 149 4.38 17.40 -1.79
N LEU A 150 4.09 17.59 -3.08
CA LEU A 150 4.11 16.50 -4.05
C LEU A 150 5.43 15.74 -4.03
N ILE A 151 5.32 14.41 -4.04
CA ILE A 151 6.49 13.53 -4.12
C ILE A 151 7.19 13.70 -5.47
N SER A 152 8.51 13.53 -5.50
CA SER A 152 9.27 13.66 -6.74
C SER A 152 8.93 12.56 -7.75
N TYR A 153 9.14 12.82 -9.05
CA TYR A 153 8.99 11.80 -10.09
C TYR A 153 9.87 10.58 -9.90
N THR A 154 11.02 10.72 -9.24
CA THR A 154 11.84 9.56 -8.84
C THR A 154 11.08 8.67 -7.85
N ALA A 155 10.48 9.25 -6.81
CA ALA A 155 9.68 8.52 -5.83
C ALA A 155 8.44 7.89 -6.49
N LEU A 156 7.72 8.67 -7.29
CA LEU A 156 6.53 8.22 -8.00
C LEU A 156 6.86 7.09 -9.00
N THR A 157 7.98 7.19 -9.71
CA THR A 157 8.48 6.11 -10.58
C THR A 157 8.72 4.83 -9.79
N MET A 158 9.32 4.91 -8.60
CA MET A 158 9.52 3.72 -7.77
C MET A 158 8.19 3.11 -7.29
N ILE A 159 7.22 3.94 -6.93
CA ILE A 159 5.88 3.50 -6.52
C ILE A 159 5.10 2.89 -7.69
N SER A 160 5.17 3.49 -8.88
CA SER A 160 4.48 3.01 -10.10
C SER A 160 4.97 1.62 -10.56
N ASN A 161 6.15 1.19 -10.10
CA ASN A 161 6.71 -0.14 -10.34
C ASN A 161 6.31 -1.19 -9.28
N LEU A 162 5.43 -0.84 -8.35
CA LEU A 162 4.81 -1.81 -7.43
C LEU A 162 3.70 -2.60 -8.15
N ASP A 163 3.26 -3.70 -7.52
CA ASP A 163 2.10 -4.45 -7.99
C ASP A 163 0.84 -3.57 -7.92
N MET A 164 -0.06 -3.70 -8.89
CA MET A 164 -1.29 -2.90 -8.94
C MET A 164 -2.23 -3.16 -7.75
N LYS A 165 -2.08 -4.28 -7.04
CA LYS A 165 -2.83 -4.58 -5.81
C LYS A 165 -2.17 -4.01 -4.56
N ASP A 166 -0.97 -3.43 -4.69
CA ASP A 166 -0.26 -2.85 -3.57
C ASP A 166 -1.01 -1.60 -3.05
N PRO A 167 -1.23 -1.46 -1.73
CA PRO A 167 -1.94 -0.31 -1.19
C PRO A 167 -1.20 1.01 -1.43
N VAL A 168 0.13 1.01 -1.49
CA VAL A 168 0.92 2.21 -1.77
C VAL A 168 0.74 2.65 -3.22
N PHE A 169 0.71 1.69 -4.15
CA PHE A 169 0.42 1.95 -5.56
C PHE A 169 -0.97 2.58 -5.72
N ASN A 170 -2.00 1.94 -5.14
CA ASN A 170 -3.39 2.38 -5.30
C ASN A 170 -3.62 3.77 -4.70
N CYS A 171 -3.06 4.04 -3.52
CA CYS A 171 -3.14 5.36 -2.90
C CYS A 171 -2.49 6.43 -3.78
N ALA A 172 -1.31 6.17 -4.36
CA ALA A 172 -0.66 7.12 -5.25
C ALA A 172 -1.48 7.37 -6.52
N ALA A 173 -2.05 6.32 -7.13
CA ALA A 173 -2.92 6.47 -8.29
C ALA A 173 -4.18 7.27 -7.96
N GLU A 174 -4.81 7.04 -6.80
CA GLU A 174 -5.98 7.79 -6.34
C GLU A 174 -5.66 9.27 -6.14
N VAL A 175 -4.60 9.58 -5.37
CA VAL A 175 -4.22 10.96 -5.07
C VAL A 175 -3.86 11.73 -6.34
N PHE A 176 -3.04 11.15 -7.23
CA PHE A 176 -2.65 11.83 -8.47
C PHE A 176 -3.80 11.91 -9.48
N ALA A 177 -4.77 11.00 -9.47
CA ALA A 177 -5.98 11.12 -10.28
C ALA A 177 -6.84 12.32 -9.84
N ASP A 178 -6.99 12.53 -8.54
CA ASP A 178 -7.73 13.68 -8.01
C ASP A 178 -6.99 15.00 -8.27
N LEU A 179 -5.66 15.03 -8.10
CA LEU A 179 -4.83 16.19 -8.43
C LEU A 179 -4.92 16.55 -9.92
N ARG A 180 -4.80 15.56 -10.82
CA ARG A 180 -4.94 15.76 -12.28
C ARG A 180 -6.32 16.30 -12.64
N ARG A 181 -7.38 15.75 -12.05
CA ARG A 181 -8.78 16.19 -12.28
C ARG A 181 -9.00 17.64 -11.85
N LYS A 182 -8.37 18.06 -10.76
CA LYS A 182 -8.49 19.42 -10.20
C LYS A 182 -7.53 20.43 -10.81
N ASP A 183 -6.70 20.01 -11.78
CA ASP A 183 -5.66 20.83 -12.39
C ASP A 183 -4.66 21.39 -11.35
N LEU A 184 -4.34 20.58 -10.32
CA LEU A 184 -3.45 20.94 -9.21
C LEU A 184 -2.02 20.40 -9.37
N ILE A 185 -1.70 19.81 -10.53
CA ILE A 185 -0.35 19.37 -10.86
C ILE A 185 0.40 20.57 -11.46
N PRO A 186 1.46 21.09 -10.81
CA PRO A 186 2.12 22.32 -11.24
C PRO A 186 2.70 22.27 -12.67
N ASP A 187 3.21 21.12 -13.06
CA ASP A 187 3.95 20.82 -14.29
C ASP A 187 3.19 19.76 -15.12
N ARG A 188 1.95 20.09 -15.48
CA ARG A 188 1.03 19.16 -16.13
C ARG A 188 1.59 18.51 -17.40
N GLU A 189 2.28 19.26 -18.26
CA GLU A 189 2.84 18.71 -19.51
C GLU A 189 3.91 17.64 -19.23
N ASP A 190 4.85 17.93 -18.33
CA ASP A 190 5.89 16.98 -17.90
C ASP A 190 5.28 15.73 -17.23
N PHE A 191 4.20 15.92 -16.46
CA PHE A 191 3.48 14.83 -15.82
C PHE A 191 2.80 13.89 -16.83
N GLU A 192 2.16 14.43 -17.88
CA GLU A 192 1.53 13.62 -18.92
C GLU A 192 2.58 12.87 -19.75
N GLU A 193 3.71 13.51 -20.11
CA GLU A 193 4.84 12.83 -20.77
C GLU A 193 5.39 11.70 -19.88
N TRP A 194 5.51 11.94 -18.57
CA TRP A 194 5.92 10.91 -17.62
C TRP A 194 4.91 9.73 -17.59
N LEU A 195 3.61 10.02 -17.61
CA LEU A 195 2.52 9.03 -17.60
C LEU A 195 2.52 8.13 -18.83
N ASP A 196 2.88 8.65 -20.01
CA ASP A 196 2.96 7.88 -21.25
C ASP A 196 3.93 6.70 -21.14
N SER A 197 4.97 6.84 -20.31
CA SER A 197 5.94 5.77 -20.02
C SER A 197 5.49 4.78 -18.93
N ARG A 198 4.28 4.96 -18.35
CA ARG A 198 3.78 4.26 -17.15
C ARG A 198 2.33 3.78 -17.33
N THR A 199 2.07 3.00 -18.36
CA THR A 199 0.73 2.50 -18.75
C THR A 199 -0.10 1.95 -17.58
N ALA A 200 0.47 1.11 -16.71
CA ALA A 200 -0.28 0.53 -15.58
C ALA A 200 -0.75 1.58 -14.56
N PHE A 201 0.08 2.60 -14.31
CA PHE A 201 -0.25 3.69 -13.39
C PHE A 201 -1.28 4.64 -14.02
N HIS A 202 -1.12 4.96 -15.31
CA HIS A 202 -2.08 5.75 -16.08
C HIS A 202 -3.48 5.11 -16.04
N LEU A 203 -3.59 3.82 -16.38
CA LEU A 203 -4.86 3.09 -16.33
C LEU A 203 -5.49 3.04 -14.93
N ALA A 204 -4.67 3.00 -13.88
CA ALA A 204 -5.15 3.05 -12.51
C ALA A 204 -5.72 4.44 -12.17
N MET A 205 -5.06 5.52 -12.61
CA MET A 205 -5.56 6.88 -12.46
C MET A 205 -6.87 7.11 -13.22
N ASP A 206 -6.98 6.61 -14.46
CA ASP A 206 -8.21 6.73 -15.26
C ASP A 206 -9.38 6.02 -14.59
N ARG A 207 -9.13 4.83 -14.02
CA ARG A 207 -10.15 4.10 -13.25
C ARG A 207 -10.65 4.90 -12.05
N TRP A 208 -9.74 5.53 -11.30
CA TRP A 208 -10.11 6.40 -10.19
C TRP A 208 -10.89 7.62 -10.66
N HIS A 209 -10.46 8.25 -11.76
CA HIS A 209 -11.18 9.36 -12.36
C HIS A 209 -12.62 8.98 -12.73
N HIS A 210 -12.82 7.86 -13.44
CA HIS A 210 -14.15 7.37 -13.79
C HIS A 210 -15.02 7.08 -12.57
N TRP A 211 -14.45 6.45 -11.53
CA TRP A 211 -15.17 6.20 -10.28
C TRP A 211 -15.62 7.49 -9.59
N HIS A 212 -14.79 8.54 -9.62
CA HIS A 212 -15.16 9.85 -9.08
C HIS A 212 -16.30 10.51 -9.86
N VAL A 213 -16.25 10.48 -11.19
CA VAL A 213 -17.33 11.01 -12.06
C VAL A 213 -18.65 10.28 -11.79
N GLU A 214 -18.63 8.95 -11.79
CA GLU A 214 -19.82 8.14 -11.51
C GLU A 214 -20.39 8.43 -10.11
N LYS A 215 -19.51 8.62 -9.11
CA LYS A 215 -19.92 8.96 -7.74
C LYS A 215 -20.56 10.35 -7.67
N GLU A 216 -20.04 11.34 -8.38
CA GLU A 216 -20.58 12.69 -8.44
C GLU A 216 -21.96 12.70 -9.12
N GLU A 217 -22.11 12.03 -10.26
CA GLU A 217 -23.38 11.88 -10.97
C GLU A 217 -24.45 11.19 -10.13
N ASN A 218 -24.08 10.08 -9.45
CA ASN A 218 -24.98 9.37 -8.55
C ASN A 218 -25.41 10.24 -7.35
N ALA A 219 -24.49 11.02 -6.79
CA ALA A 219 -24.80 11.94 -5.69
C ALA A 219 -25.70 13.09 -6.13
N GLU A 220 -25.54 13.61 -7.34
CA GLU A 220 -26.43 14.62 -7.91
C GLU A 220 -27.82 14.05 -8.21
N ALA A 221 -27.90 12.88 -8.85
CA ALA A 221 -29.16 12.20 -9.11
C ALA A 221 -29.93 11.90 -7.81
N TYR A 222 -29.22 11.49 -6.75
CA TYR A 222 -29.81 11.29 -5.43
C TYR A 222 -30.34 12.59 -4.82
N ARG A 223 -29.58 13.69 -4.86
CA ARG A 223 -30.02 15.01 -4.39
C ARG A 223 -31.24 15.51 -5.15
N ALA A 224 -31.27 15.36 -6.47
CA ALA A 224 -32.41 15.73 -7.30
C ALA A 224 -33.67 14.91 -6.96
N ARG A 225 -33.53 13.61 -6.68
CA ARG A 225 -34.67 12.77 -6.23
C ARG A 225 -35.20 13.22 -4.88
N GLN A 226 -34.32 13.53 -3.92
CA GLN A 226 -34.71 14.04 -2.61
C GLN A 226 -35.44 15.38 -2.71
N GLN A 227 -34.95 16.30 -3.55
CA GLN A 227 -35.62 17.59 -3.80
C GLN A 227 -37.01 17.42 -4.41
N ARG A 228 -37.16 16.57 -5.44
CA ARG A 228 -38.48 16.30 -6.05
C ARG A 228 -39.44 15.65 -5.07
N ALA A 229 -38.97 14.71 -4.24
CA ALA A 229 -39.79 14.09 -3.21
C ALA A 229 -40.24 15.13 -2.16
N ALA A 230 -39.34 16.03 -1.74
CA ALA A 230 -39.67 17.11 -0.82
C ALA A 230 -40.67 18.12 -1.42
N GLU A 231 -40.49 18.53 -2.67
CA GLU A 231 -41.43 19.41 -3.38
C GLU A 231 -42.81 18.75 -3.56
N GLN A 232 -42.84 17.46 -3.90
CA GLN A 232 -44.09 16.72 -4.02
C GLN A 232 -44.81 16.63 -2.67
N ALA A 233 -44.09 16.30 -1.59
CA ALA A 233 -44.64 16.27 -0.25
C ALA A 233 -45.16 17.65 0.20
N GLN A 234 -44.45 18.74 -0.13
CA GLN A 234 -44.92 20.10 0.13
C GLN A 234 -46.20 20.45 -0.66
N ARG A 235 -46.28 20.05 -1.94
CA ARG A 235 -47.48 20.25 -2.76
C ARG A 235 -48.68 19.46 -2.23
N GLU A 236 -48.46 18.22 -1.83
CA GLU A 236 -49.49 17.37 -1.24
C GLU A 236 -49.97 17.93 0.12
N ALA A 237 -49.05 18.38 0.97
CA ALA A 237 -49.38 19.03 2.23
C ALA A 237 -50.15 20.35 2.03
N HIS A 238 -49.73 21.18 1.07
CA HIS A 238 -50.44 22.42 0.74
C HIS A 238 -51.85 22.14 0.19
N ARG A 239 -51.99 21.14 -0.69
CA ARG A 239 -53.28 20.70 -1.21
C ARG A 239 -54.20 20.20 -0.09
N ALA A 240 -53.69 19.35 0.80
CA ALA A 240 -54.45 18.87 1.95
C ALA A 240 -54.92 20.01 2.87
N ALA A 241 -54.06 21.00 3.13
CA ALA A 241 -54.42 22.17 3.92
C ALA A 241 -55.50 23.05 3.25
N LEU A 242 -55.46 23.20 1.92
CA LEU A 242 -56.52 23.88 1.17
C LEU A 242 -57.84 23.10 1.23
N ASP A 243 -57.79 21.78 1.05
CA ASP A 243 -58.97 20.91 1.11
C ASP A 243 -59.63 20.98 2.51
N GLU A 244 -58.83 21.00 3.59
CA GLU A 244 -59.27 21.21 4.96
C GLU A 244 -59.91 22.59 5.15
N TYR A 245 -59.23 23.66 4.71
CA TYR A 245 -59.76 25.04 4.77
C TYR A 245 -61.11 25.19 4.05
N TYR A 246 -61.24 24.63 2.84
CA TYR A 246 -62.50 24.69 2.09
C TYR A 246 -63.60 23.83 2.70
N SER A 247 -63.26 22.70 3.34
CA SER A 247 -64.20 21.90 4.12
C SER A 247 -64.78 22.72 5.27
N ASP A 248 -63.92 23.36 6.06
CA ASP A 248 -64.33 24.20 7.18
C ASP A 248 -65.18 25.40 6.72
N TRP A 249 -64.76 26.06 5.65
CA TRP A 249 -65.50 27.18 5.07
C TRP A 249 -66.90 26.76 4.59
N ARG A 250 -67.03 25.59 3.95
CA ARG A 250 -68.34 25.04 3.54
C ARG A 250 -69.24 24.71 4.74
N ASN A 251 -68.64 24.32 5.87
CA ASN A 251 -69.36 24.00 7.10
C ASN A 251 -69.63 25.23 7.99
N HIS A 252 -69.09 26.40 7.65
CA HIS A 252 -69.25 27.61 8.46
C HIS A 252 -70.72 28.09 8.49
N PRO A 253 -71.29 28.46 9.66
CA PRO A 253 -72.71 28.77 9.82
C PRO A 253 -73.23 29.90 8.90
N TYR A 254 -72.36 30.83 8.54
CA TYR A 254 -72.68 31.89 7.58
C TYR A 254 -73.06 31.33 6.20
N TRP A 255 -72.32 30.33 5.71
CA TRP A 255 -72.56 29.72 4.39
C TRP A 255 -73.72 28.75 4.38
N GLN A 256 -73.99 28.10 5.52
CA GLN A 256 -75.20 27.30 5.68
C GLN A 256 -76.46 28.17 5.56
N ARG A 257 -76.52 29.30 6.30
CA ARG A 257 -77.62 30.28 6.20
C ARG A 257 -77.77 30.89 4.81
N ALA A 258 -76.66 31.21 4.15
CA ALA A 258 -76.68 31.79 2.80
C ALA A 258 -77.25 30.83 1.74
N ARG A 259 -77.21 29.51 1.99
CA ARG A 259 -77.80 28.49 1.10
C ARG A 259 -79.27 28.18 1.40
N GLY A 260 -79.90 28.86 2.36
CA GLY A 260 -81.30 28.59 2.73
C GLY A 260 -81.50 27.28 3.49
N LEU A 261 -80.43 26.73 4.08
CA LEU A 261 -80.45 25.69 5.11
C LEU A 261 -80.30 26.34 6.50
#